data_AF-A0A7S2ELW9-F1
#
_entry.id   AF-A0A7S2ELW9-F1
#
_cell.length_a   1.000
_cell.length_b   1.000
_cell.length_c   1.000
_cell.angle_alpha   90.00
_cell.angle_beta   90.00
_cell.angle_gamma   90.00
#
_symmetry.space_group_name_H-M   'P 1'
#
loop_
_entity.id
_entity.type
_entity.pdbx_description
1 polymer ?
#
loop_
_entity_poly.entity_id
_entity_poly.type
_entity_poly.pdbx_seq_one_letter_code
_entity_poly.pdbx_strand_id
1 'polypeptide(L)'
;RRFMGKEMAKTREDMERQARMREAKQRKKEKEAFKRERERIREELARDKAERQANKGKLHSTLGAEGYNPSAIQYDAPAGEGAEGGDGDASAAKKPKPAVKKGNPAKIDEYIKKVSSYRAGGDGQRCIKILLAYVGNVVDKPDEEKFRTVKTENKVYKTRVKPFLGARSLLVAVGFSPSEDGNLVLRDDCDRDLLSETKSKLEKAYAAY
;
A
#
# COMPACT_ATOMS: atom_id res chain seq x y z
N ARG A 1 69.14 -27.28 -0.53
CA ARG A 1 67.68 -27.52 -0.37
C ARG A 1 66.92 -26.46 0.42
N ARG A 2 67.45 -25.88 1.52
CA ARG A 2 66.71 -24.89 2.34
C ARG A 2 66.59 -23.47 1.73
N PHE A 3 67.55 -23.05 0.90
CA PHE A 3 67.56 -21.72 0.26
C PHE A 3 66.44 -21.56 -0.79
N MET A 4 66.29 -22.53 -1.70
CA MET A 4 65.22 -22.52 -2.71
C MET A 4 63.81 -22.50 -2.09
N GLY A 5 63.58 -23.20 -0.98
CA GLY A 5 62.27 -23.15 -0.29
C GLY A 5 61.93 -21.77 0.29
N LYS A 6 62.95 -21.02 0.72
CA LYS A 6 62.79 -19.65 1.25
C LYS A 6 62.51 -18.65 0.12
N GLU A 7 63.07 -18.85 -1.07
CA GLU A 7 62.76 -18.03 -2.25
C GLU A 7 61.37 -18.34 -2.83
N MET A 8 60.97 -19.61 -2.84
CA MET A 8 59.60 -20.00 -3.23
C MET A 8 58.53 -19.47 -2.26
N ALA A 9 58.85 -19.36 -0.96
CA ALA A 9 57.96 -18.73 0.01
C ALA A 9 57.82 -17.21 -0.22
N LYS A 10 58.91 -16.50 -0.50
CA LYS A 10 58.90 -15.06 -0.81
C LYS A 10 58.13 -14.74 -2.10
N THR A 11 58.37 -15.51 -3.16
CA THR A 11 57.65 -15.33 -4.44
C THR A 11 56.15 -15.61 -4.28
N ARG A 12 55.76 -16.60 -3.47
CA ARG A 12 54.35 -16.85 -3.14
C ARG A 12 53.72 -15.70 -2.35
N GLU A 13 54.43 -15.14 -1.37
CA GLU A 13 53.96 -13.99 -0.59
C GLU A 13 53.79 -12.73 -1.45
N ASP A 14 54.72 -12.46 -2.36
CA ASP A 14 54.63 -11.32 -3.28
C ASP A 14 53.50 -11.49 -4.30
N MET A 15 53.25 -12.70 -4.80
CA MET A 15 52.10 -13.00 -5.66
C MET A 15 50.77 -12.80 -4.92
N GLU A 16 50.68 -13.22 -3.66
CA GLU A 16 49.47 -13.02 -2.84
C GLU A 16 49.22 -11.53 -2.54
N ARG A 17 50.29 -10.78 -2.26
CA ARG A 17 50.22 -9.32 -2.05
C ARG A 17 49.75 -8.60 -3.31
N GLN A 18 50.25 -8.99 -4.49
CA GLN A 18 49.78 -8.44 -5.77
C GLN A 18 48.33 -8.82 -6.08
N ALA A 19 47.92 -10.06 -5.78
CA ALA A 19 46.54 -10.51 -5.96
C ALA A 19 45.56 -9.70 -5.10
N ARG A 20 45.89 -9.50 -3.83
CA ARG A 20 45.07 -8.70 -2.89
C ARG A 20 44.95 -7.24 -3.33
N MET A 21 46.01 -6.65 -3.88
CA MET A 21 46.00 -5.30 -4.42
C MET A 21 45.13 -5.18 -5.68
N ARG A 22 45.14 -6.19 -6.56
CA ARG A 22 44.28 -6.23 -7.76
C ARG A 22 42.80 -6.36 -7.39
N GLU A 23 42.48 -7.25 -6.45
CA GLU A 23 41.11 -7.44 -5.98
C GLU A 23 40.57 -6.18 -5.29
N ALA A 24 41.37 -5.53 -4.45
CA ALA A 24 40.99 -4.27 -3.81
C ALA A 24 40.74 -3.15 -4.84
N LYS A 25 41.53 -3.10 -5.91
CA LYS A 25 41.34 -2.13 -7.02
C LYS A 25 40.08 -2.43 -7.83
N GLN A 26 39.76 -3.71 -8.05
CA GLN A 26 38.53 -4.14 -8.73
C GLN A 26 37.29 -3.78 -7.92
N ARG A 27 37.26 -4.11 -6.62
CA ARG A 27 36.14 -3.75 -5.73
C ARG A 27 35.91 -2.24 -5.63
N LYS A 28 36.98 -1.43 -5.63
CA LYS A 28 36.86 0.03 -5.68
C LYS A 28 36.28 0.51 -7.01
N LYS A 29 36.76 -0.03 -8.14
CA LYS A 29 36.26 0.30 -9.47
C LYS A 29 34.78 -0.06 -9.65
N GLU A 30 34.36 -1.22 -9.18
CA GLU A 30 32.95 -1.66 -9.22
C GLU A 30 32.05 -0.77 -8.36
N LYS A 31 32.49 -0.42 -7.14
CA LYS A 31 31.75 0.48 -6.25
C LYS A 31 31.61 1.89 -6.83
N GLU A 32 32.64 2.39 -7.51
CA GLU A 32 32.60 3.68 -8.20
C GLU A 32 31.71 3.63 -9.45
N ALA A 33 31.75 2.54 -10.22
CA ALA A 33 30.85 2.35 -11.37
C ALA A 33 29.38 2.31 -10.94
N PHE A 34 29.06 1.56 -9.89
CA PHE A 34 27.70 1.49 -9.34
C PHE A 34 27.20 2.84 -8.82
N LYS A 35 28.08 3.63 -8.18
CA LYS A 35 27.74 4.99 -7.74
C LYS A 35 27.46 5.92 -8.92
N ARG A 36 28.32 5.89 -9.95
CA ARG A 36 28.14 6.70 -11.17
C ARG A 36 26.87 6.35 -11.92
N GLU A 37 26.52 5.06 -12.00
CA GLU A 37 25.28 4.63 -12.65
C GLU A 37 24.05 5.08 -11.86
N ARG A 38 24.09 4.95 -10.53
CA ARG A 38 23.04 5.46 -9.65
C ARG A 38 22.87 6.97 -9.72
N GLU A 39 23.97 7.71 -9.81
CA GLU A 39 23.97 9.16 -9.97
C GLU A 39 23.39 9.56 -11.33
N ARG A 40 23.78 8.88 -12.42
CA ARG A 40 23.20 9.08 -13.75
C ARG A 40 21.67 8.87 -13.75
N ILE A 41 21.18 7.78 -13.16
CA ILE A 41 19.74 7.50 -13.06
C ILE A 41 19.03 8.57 -12.22
N ARG A 42 19.66 9.04 -11.12
CA ARG A 42 19.08 10.09 -10.28
C ARG A 42 19.02 11.43 -11.01
N GLU A 43 20.05 11.78 -11.78
CA GLU A 43 20.09 13.00 -12.58
C GLU A 43 19.04 12.97 -13.69
N GLU A 44 18.83 11.82 -14.33
CA GLU A 44 17.79 11.63 -15.34
C GLU A 44 16.38 11.79 -14.75
N LEU A 45 16.11 11.17 -13.60
CA LEU A 45 14.85 11.35 -12.87
C LEU A 45 14.65 12.78 -12.36
N ALA A 46 15.74 13.47 -11.97
CA ALA A 46 15.68 14.85 -11.53
C ALA A 46 15.36 15.80 -12.69
N ARG A 47 15.93 15.55 -13.88
CA ARG A 47 15.65 16.30 -15.11
C ARG A 47 14.18 16.14 -15.53
N ASP A 48 13.67 14.91 -15.60
CA ASP A 48 12.25 14.64 -15.90
C ASP A 48 11.31 15.26 -14.85
N LYS A 49 11.67 15.20 -13.56
CA LYS A 49 10.89 15.83 -12.49
C LYS A 49 10.88 17.36 -12.58
N ALA A 50 12.01 17.97 -12.94
CA ALA A 50 12.12 19.42 -13.13
C ALA A 50 11.29 19.88 -14.35
N GLU A 51 11.33 19.14 -15.45
CA GLU A 51 10.51 19.41 -16.64
C GLU A 51 9.01 19.31 -16.32
N ARG A 52 8.58 18.32 -15.52
CA ARG A 52 7.19 18.25 -15.02
C ARG A 52 6.84 19.40 -14.12
N GLN A 53 7.72 19.83 -13.23
CA GLN A 53 7.45 20.96 -12.32
C GLN A 53 7.33 22.28 -13.10
N ALA A 54 8.18 22.51 -14.11
CA ALA A 54 8.09 23.66 -15.01
C ALA A 54 6.77 23.68 -15.78
N ASN A 55 6.28 22.51 -16.20
CA ASN A 55 5.04 22.35 -16.97
C ASN A 55 3.80 22.06 -16.10
N LYS A 56 3.80 22.47 -14.81
CA LYS A 56 2.68 22.30 -13.86
C LYS A 56 2.14 20.86 -13.76
N GLY A 57 3.00 19.86 -13.93
CA GLY A 57 2.71 18.44 -13.80
C GLY A 57 2.31 17.74 -15.10
N LYS A 58 2.31 18.42 -16.26
CA LYS A 58 1.99 17.82 -17.56
C LYS A 58 3.28 17.56 -18.36
N LEU A 59 3.50 16.32 -18.82
CA LEU A 59 4.62 15.98 -19.71
C LEU A 59 4.27 16.45 -21.13
N HIS A 60 5.23 16.97 -21.88
CA HIS A 60 5.03 17.24 -23.31
C HIS A 60 4.91 15.89 -24.03
N SER A 61 3.71 15.53 -24.48
CA SER A 61 3.44 14.24 -25.13
C SER A 61 4.04 14.24 -26.54
N THR A 62 5.27 13.75 -26.65
CA THR A 62 5.90 13.33 -27.90
C THR A 62 6.23 11.84 -27.84
N LEU A 63 5.29 11.03 -27.36
CA LEU A 63 5.29 9.58 -27.59
C LEU A 63 3.96 9.24 -28.27
N GLY A 64 4.05 8.80 -29.53
CA GLY A 64 2.94 8.43 -30.37
C GLY A 64 2.21 7.17 -29.90
N ALA A 65 1.13 6.85 -30.62
CA ALA A 65 0.04 5.94 -30.26
C ALA A 65 0.37 4.47 -29.96
N GLU A 66 1.63 4.02 -29.94
CA GLU A 66 2.00 2.62 -29.65
C GLU A 66 3.31 2.59 -28.85
N GLY A 67 3.24 2.14 -27.59
CA GLY A 67 4.42 1.68 -26.84
C GLY A 67 4.97 2.61 -25.75
N TYR A 68 4.27 2.69 -24.61
CA TYR A 68 4.75 2.31 -23.27
C TYR A 68 3.81 2.95 -22.21
N ASN A 69 2.80 2.19 -21.79
CA ASN A 69 1.86 2.60 -20.75
C ASN A 69 2.40 2.07 -19.39
N PRO A 70 2.81 2.92 -18.43
CA PRO A 70 3.35 2.46 -17.14
C PRO A 70 2.23 2.02 -16.19
N SER A 71 1.36 1.14 -16.67
CA SER A 71 0.36 0.38 -15.92
C SER A 71 0.61 -1.13 -16.04
N ALA A 72 1.85 -1.55 -16.31
CA ALA A 72 2.26 -2.96 -16.25
C ALA A 72 2.56 -3.44 -14.80
N ILE A 73 1.64 -3.19 -13.87
CA ILE A 73 1.42 -4.11 -12.74
C ILE A 73 0.00 -4.64 -12.93
N GLN A 74 -0.10 -5.57 -13.87
CA GLN A 74 -1.35 -6.22 -14.27
C GLN A 74 -1.41 -7.55 -13.52
N TYR A 75 -2.10 -7.56 -12.37
CA TYR A 75 -2.69 -8.78 -11.83
C TYR A 75 -3.97 -9.04 -12.63
N ASP A 76 -4.11 -10.24 -13.16
CA ASP A 76 -5.24 -10.72 -13.96
C ASP A 76 -6.61 -10.48 -13.29
N ALA A 77 -7.49 -9.73 -13.96
CA ALA A 77 -8.95 -9.81 -13.81
C ALA A 77 -9.66 -9.13 -15.01
N PRO A 78 -10.79 -9.69 -15.52
CA PRO A 78 -11.27 -9.43 -16.87
C PRO A 78 -12.18 -8.20 -17.02
N ALA A 79 -12.02 -7.58 -18.20
CA ALA A 79 -12.97 -6.83 -19.04
C ALA A 79 -14.21 -6.18 -18.40
N GLY A 80 -14.29 -4.85 -18.53
CA GLY A 80 -15.52 -4.06 -18.36
C GLY A 80 -15.29 -2.62 -18.84
N GLU A 81 -16.03 -2.24 -19.87
CA GLU A 81 -15.83 -1.11 -20.77
C GLU A 81 -16.13 0.28 -20.18
N GLY A 82 -15.43 1.29 -20.72
CA GLY A 82 -16.01 2.60 -21.06
C GLY A 82 -16.09 3.67 -19.97
N ALA A 83 -15.24 4.71 -20.07
CA ALA A 83 -15.63 6.08 -19.73
C ALA A 83 -14.70 7.09 -20.46
N GLU A 84 -15.26 7.70 -21.49
CA GLU A 84 -14.77 8.88 -22.20
C GLU A 84 -14.54 10.08 -21.28
N GLY A 85 -13.63 10.95 -21.73
CA GLY A 85 -13.19 12.14 -21.03
C GLY A 85 -14.14 13.34 -21.08
N GLY A 86 -13.69 14.41 -20.42
CA GLY A 86 -14.32 15.73 -20.43
C GLY A 86 -13.66 16.68 -19.43
N ASP A 87 -12.65 17.42 -19.91
CA ASP A 87 -12.21 18.75 -19.43
C ASP A 87 -13.42 19.65 -19.12
N GLY A 88 -13.44 20.63 -18.21
CA GLY A 88 -12.45 21.38 -17.45
C GLY A 88 -13.13 22.72 -17.09
N ASP A 89 -12.82 23.33 -15.94
CA ASP A 89 -12.58 24.78 -15.79
C ASP A 89 -12.39 25.17 -14.32
N ALA A 90 -11.49 26.12 -14.12
CA ALA A 90 -10.96 26.59 -12.86
C ALA A 90 -11.82 27.71 -12.26
N SER A 91 -12.00 27.68 -10.93
CA SER A 91 -12.19 28.92 -10.16
C SER A 91 -11.77 28.75 -8.71
N ALA A 92 -10.92 29.66 -8.28
CA ALA A 92 -10.37 29.75 -6.94
C ALA A 92 -11.45 30.09 -5.91
N ALA A 93 -11.73 29.17 -4.99
CA ALA A 93 -12.42 29.46 -3.75
C ALA A 93 -12.08 28.42 -2.69
N LYS A 94 -11.64 28.90 -1.51
CA LYS A 94 -11.60 28.25 -0.19
C LYS A 94 -11.63 26.72 -0.20
N LYS A 95 -10.49 26.05 0.05
CA LYS A 95 -10.44 24.60 0.29
C LYS A 95 -11.45 24.20 1.39
N PRO A 96 -12.58 23.51 1.07
CA PRO A 96 -13.25 22.74 2.09
C PRO A 96 -12.42 21.47 2.33
N LYS A 97 -12.37 21.03 3.59
CA LYS A 97 -11.73 19.78 4.02
C LYS A 97 -12.15 18.63 3.09
N PRO A 98 -11.26 17.68 2.75
CA PRO A 98 -11.59 16.61 1.82
C PRO A 98 -12.81 15.85 2.34
N ALA A 99 -13.90 15.91 1.57
CA ALA A 99 -15.11 15.16 1.86
C ALA A 99 -14.71 13.69 1.98
N VAL A 100 -14.89 13.14 3.18
CA VAL A 100 -14.70 11.73 3.47
C VAL A 100 -15.51 10.95 2.43
N LYS A 101 -14.81 10.18 1.59
CA LYS A 101 -15.44 9.33 0.57
C LYS A 101 -16.49 8.48 1.28
N LYS A 102 -17.78 8.77 1.06
CA LYS A 102 -18.88 7.90 1.49
C LYS A 102 -18.57 6.52 0.91
N GLY A 103 -18.29 5.55 1.78
CA GLY A 103 -18.00 4.21 1.32
C GLY A 103 -19.25 3.68 0.60
N ASN A 104 -19.04 3.02 -0.54
CA ASN A 104 -20.16 2.54 -1.34
C ASN A 104 -20.69 1.25 -0.70
N PRO A 105 -21.94 1.23 -0.16
CA PRO A 105 -22.47 0.06 0.56
C PRO A 105 -22.58 -1.19 -0.31
N ALA A 106 -22.69 -1.01 -1.63
CA ALA A 106 -22.74 -2.10 -2.61
C ALA A 106 -21.48 -3.00 -2.62
N LYS A 107 -20.33 -2.51 -2.13
CA LYS A 107 -19.05 -3.25 -2.16
C LYS A 107 -18.78 -4.06 -0.89
N ILE A 108 -19.71 -4.10 0.07
CA ILE A 108 -19.52 -4.82 1.34
C ILE A 108 -19.24 -6.30 1.10
N ASP A 109 -19.94 -6.95 0.17
CA ASP A 109 -19.76 -8.37 -0.13
C ASP A 109 -18.37 -8.66 -0.74
N GLU A 110 -17.86 -7.77 -1.59
CA GLU A 110 -16.50 -7.86 -2.12
C GLU A 110 -15.45 -7.72 -1.03
N TYR A 111 -15.66 -6.80 -0.07
CA TYR A 111 -14.74 -6.61 1.04
C TYR A 111 -14.76 -7.81 1.99
N ILE A 112 -15.92 -8.39 2.25
CA ILE A 112 -16.04 -9.64 3.02
C ILE A 112 -15.30 -10.76 2.29
N LYS A 113 -15.47 -10.92 0.97
CA LYS A 113 -14.73 -11.90 0.17
C LYS A 113 -13.21 -11.71 0.29
N LYS A 114 -12.73 -10.46 0.20
CA LYS A 114 -11.30 -10.12 0.35
C LYS A 114 -10.78 -10.41 1.76
N VAL A 115 -11.54 -10.15 2.81
CA VAL A 115 -11.14 -10.53 4.18
C VAL A 115 -11.18 -12.04 4.36
N SER A 116 -12.14 -12.72 3.73
CA SER A 116 -12.31 -14.18 3.80
C SER A 116 -11.27 -14.97 2.98
N SER A 117 -10.56 -14.33 2.05
CA SER A 117 -9.47 -15.01 1.33
C SER A 117 -8.25 -15.25 2.23
N TYR A 118 -8.10 -14.49 3.32
CA TYR A 118 -7.03 -14.67 4.31
C TYR A 118 -7.31 -15.86 5.25
N ARG A 119 -7.49 -17.07 4.69
CA ARG A 119 -7.71 -18.31 5.47
C ARG A 119 -6.44 -18.85 6.12
N ALA A 120 -5.26 -18.43 5.66
CA ALA A 120 -3.98 -18.85 6.25
C ALA A 120 -3.93 -18.48 7.74
N GLY A 121 -3.76 -19.47 8.62
CA GLY A 121 -3.61 -19.28 10.07
C GLY A 121 -4.88 -18.87 10.84
N GLY A 122 -6.06 -18.88 10.21
CA GLY A 122 -7.31 -18.47 10.86
C GLY A 122 -7.41 -16.97 11.15
N ASP A 123 -6.52 -16.16 10.58
CA ASP A 123 -6.49 -14.73 10.86
C ASP A 123 -7.64 -13.96 10.21
N GLY A 124 -8.12 -14.40 9.03
CA GLY A 124 -9.35 -13.88 8.41
C GLY A 124 -10.59 -14.07 9.29
N GLN A 125 -10.77 -15.27 9.87
CA GLN A 125 -11.87 -15.56 10.80
C GLN A 125 -11.80 -14.67 12.06
N ARG A 126 -10.59 -14.46 12.60
CA ARG A 126 -10.34 -13.56 13.73
C ARG A 126 -10.66 -12.10 13.39
N CYS A 127 -10.31 -11.65 12.19
CA CYS A 127 -10.65 -10.31 11.70
C CYS A 127 -12.17 -10.13 11.58
N ILE A 128 -12.87 -11.09 10.96
CA ILE A 128 -14.33 -11.07 10.82
C ILE A 128 -15.01 -11.02 12.19
N LYS A 129 -14.54 -11.79 13.17
CA LYS A 129 -15.05 -11.75 14.55
C LYS A 129 -14.93 -10.36 15.19
N ILE A 130 -13.83 -9.66 14.94
CA ILE A 130 -13.62 -8.29 15.46
C ILE A 130 -14.50 -7.27 14.74
N LEU A 131 -14.65 -7.40 13.42
CA LEU A 131 -15.56 -6.56 12.64
C LEU A 131 -17.01 -6.74 13.11
N LEU A 132 -17.41 -7.99 13.36
CA LEU A 132 -18.71 -8.33 13.93
C LEU A 132 -18.89 -7.73 15.33
N ALA A 133 -17.85 -7.71 16.17
CA ALA A 133 -17.92 -7.05 17.46
C ALA A 133 -18.10 -5.52 17.32
N TYR A 134 -17.42 -4.87 16.37
CA TYR A 134 -17.58 -3.43 16.15
C TYR A 134 -18.98 -3.08 15.62
N VAL A 135 -19.44 -3.77 14.57
CA VAL A 135 -20.77 -3.53 13.98
C VAL A 135 -21.87 -3.99 14.93
N GLY A 136 -21.73 -5.16 15.56
CA GLY A 136 -22.68 -5.72 16.52
C GLY A 136 -22.88 -4.82 17.73
N ASN A 137 -21.80 -4.31 18.34
CA ASN A 137 -21.93 -3.39 19.48
C ASN A 137 -22.66 -2.09 19.11
N VAL A 138 -22.49 -1.57 17.88
CA VAL A 138 -23.19 -0.38 17.38
C VAL A 138 -24.69 -0.62 17.17
N VAL A 139 -25.05 -1.83 16.72
CA VAL A 139 -26.45 -2.24 16.51
C VAL A 139 -27.13 -2.53 17.84
N ASP A 140 -26.48 -3.31 18.71
CA ASP A 140 -27.06 -3.78 19.97
C ASP A 140 -27.12 -2.66 21.03
N LYS A 141 -26.21 -1.67 20.94
CA LYS A 141 -26.09 -0.56 21.90
C LYS A 141 -25.89 0.77 21.17
N PRO A 142 -26.94 1.32 20.54
CA PRO A 142 -26.83 2.54 19.76
C PRO A 142 -26.44 3.76 20.61
N ASP A 143 -26.80 3.80 21.89
CA ASP A 143 -26.65 4.97 22.77
C ASP A 143 -25.24 5.16 23.33
N GLU A 144 -24.38 4.15 23.23
CA GLU A 144 -23.02 4.20 23.77
C GLU A 144 -22.03 4.74 22.70
N GLU A 145 -21.70 6.04 22.76
CA GLU A 145 -20.77 6.72 21.84
C GLU A 145 -19.39 6.05 21.72
N LYS A 146 -18.97 5.31 22.77
CA LYS A 146 -17.71 4.55 22.76
C LYS A 146 -17.67 3.47 21.68
N PHE A 147 -18.82 2.94 21.25
CA PHE A 147 -18.89 1.95 20.18
C PHE A 147 -18.99 2.60 18.79
N ARG A 148 -19.40 3.87 18.73
CA ARG A 148 -19.34 4.68 17.51
C ARG A 148 -17.90 5.07 17.17
N THR A 149 -16.96 4.99 18.11
CA THR A 149 -15.54 5.32 17.90
C THR A 149 -14.63 4.10 18.02
N VAL A 150 -13.99 3.71 16.91
CA VAL A 150 -12.95 2.68 16.87
C VAL A 150 -11.57 3.33 16.88
N LYS A 151 -10.82 3.10 17.97
CA LYS A 151 -9.44 3.58 18.11
C LYS A 151 -8.49 2.77 17.23
N THR A 152 -7.91 3.40 16.22
CA THR A 152 -6.95 2.73 15.30
C THR A 152 -5.63 2.38 15.99
N GLU A 153 -5.33 3.00 17.12
CA GLU A 153 -4.12 2.74 17.88
C GLU A 153 -4.15 1.46 18.71
N ASN A 154 -5.34 0.92 18.97
CA ASN A 154 -5.52 -0.29 19.78
C ASN A 154 -4.76 -1.46 19.15
N LYS A 155 -4.08 -2.26 19.99
CA LYS A 155 -3.36 -3.48 19.59
C LYS A 155 -4.24 -4.40 18.76
N VAL A 156 -5.51 -4.54 19.12
CA VAL A 156 -6.47 -5.39 18.41
C VAL A 156 -6.66 -4.90 16.98
N TYR A 157 -6.86 -3.60 16.79
CA TYR A 157 -7.01 -3.00 15.46
C TYR A 157 -5.72 -3.11 14.63
N LYS A 158 -4.57 -2.74 15.21
CA LYS A 158 -3.25 -2.77 14.53
C LYS A 158 -2.83 -4.16 14.07
N THR A 159 -3.14 -5.19 14.86
CA THR A 159 -2.73 -6.58 14.56
C THR A 159 -3.75 -7.33 13.72
N ARG A 160 -5.05 -7.08 13.93
CA ARG A 160 -6.11 -7.94 13.37
C ARG A 160 -7.03 -7.27 12.36
N VAL A 161 -6.96 -5.95 12.18
CA VAL A 161 -7.83 -5.22 11.23
C VAL A 161 -6.99 -4.44 10.21
N LYS A 162 -5.94 -3.76 10.68
CA LYS A 162 -5.03 -2.97 9.82
C LYS A 162 -4.31 -3.77 8.71
N PRO A 163 -3.81 -5.00 8.92
CA PRO A 163 -3.08 -5.71 7.86
C PRO A 163 -3.99 -6.33 6.80
N PHE A 164 -5.29 -6.46 7.05
CA PHE A 164 -6.22 -7.09 6.11
C PHE A 164 -6.77 -6.08 5.11
N LEU A 165 -6.40 -6.24 3.84
CA LEU A 165 -6.97 -5.46 2.76
C LEU A 165 -8.47 -5.79 2.63
N GLY A 166 -9.32 -4.79 2.87
CA GLY A 166 -10.78 -4.93 2.85
C GLY A 166 -11.43 -4.61 4.19
N ALA A 167 -10.77 -4.87 5.33
CA ALA A 167 -11.36 -4.65 6.65
C ALA A 167 -11.60 -3.16 6.94
N ARG A 168 -10.61 -2.30 6.64
CA ARG A 168 -10.77 -0.84 6.73
C ARG A 168 -11.83 -0.32 5.74
N SER A 169 -11.83 -0.83 4.51
CA SER A 169 -12.79 -0.42 3.48
C SER A 169 -14.21 -0.80 3.83
N LEU A 170 -14.41 -1.95 4.49
CA LEU A 170 -15.70 -2.38 5.01
C LEU A 170 -16.21 -1.42 6.09
N LEU A 171 -15.37 -1.02 7.04
CA LEU A 171 -15.75 -0.02 8.05
C LEU A 171 -16.16 1.30 7.39
N VAL A 172 -15.43 1.76 6.37
CA VAL A 172 -15.79 2.98 5.62
C VAL A 172 -17.11 2.81 4.83
N ALA A 173 -17.36 1.62 4.28
CA ALA A 173 -18.62 1.30 3.58
C ALA A 173 -19.83 1.23 4.52
N VAL A 174 -19.62 0.82 5.77
CA VAL A 174 -20.64 0.85 6.81
C VAL A 174 -20.94 2.28 7.27
N GLY A 175 -20.00 3.21 7.13
CA GLY A 175 -20.18 4.62 7.51
C GLY A 175 -19.14 5.17 8.49
N PHE A 176 -18.13 4.38 8.86
CA PHE A 176 -17.04 4.87 9.70
C PHE A 176 -16.13 5.80 8.90
N SER A 177 -15.94 7.01 9.41
CA SER A 177 -15.09 8.04 8.84
C SER A 177 -13.80 8.20 9.64
N PRO A 178 -12.63 8.39 9.01
CA PRO A 178 -11.43 8.74 9.74
C PRO A 178 -11.55 10.17 10.32
N SER A 179 -11.38 10.31 11.62
CA SER A 179 -11.25 11.59 12.33
C SER A 179 -9.84 12.16 12.20
N GLU A 180 -9.66 13.43 12.57
CA GLU A 180 -8.39 14.14 12.60
C GLU A 180 -7.37 13.45 13.54
N ASP A 181 -7.85 12.77 14.58
CA ASP A 181 -7.02 11.97 15.52
C ASP A 181 -6.59 10.61 14.95
N GLY A 182 -6.94 10.30 13.70
CA GLY A 182 -6.67 9.01 13.07
C GLY A 182 -7.58 7.86 13.56
N ASN A 183 -8.55 8.14 14.43
CA ASN A 183 -9.60 7.21 14.86
C ASN A 183 -10.71 7.05 13.80
N LEU A 184 -11.42 5.93 13.81
CA LEU A 184 -12.59 5.70 12.94
C LEU A 184 -13.87 6.00 13.73
N VAL A 185 -14.62 7.01 13.32
CA VAL A 185 -15.85 7.45 13.98
C VAL A 185 -17.04 7.26 13.05
N LEU A 186 -18.07 6.59 13.55
CA LEU A 186 -19.36 6.46 12.89
C LEU A 186 -20.15 7.76 13.07
N ARG A 187 -20.62 8.35 11.96
CA ARG A 187 -21.50 9.53 12.01
C ARG A 187 -22.93 9.09 12.36
N ASP A 188 -23.69 9.99 12.95
CA ASP A 188 -25.05 9.70 13.44
C ASP A 188 -26.05 9.41 12.31
N ASP A 189 -25.73 9.82 11.08
CA ASP A 189 -26.53 9.66 9.86
C ASP A 189 -26.49 8.22 9.27
N CYS A 190 -26.17 7.22 10.09
CA CYS A 190 -25.89 5.87 9.60
C CYS A 190 -27.17 5.04 9.43
N ASP A 191 -27.37 4.46 8.24
CA ASP A 191 -28.50 3.57 7.96
C ASP A 191 -28.46 2.32 8.84
N ARG A 192 -29.43 2.22 9.75
CA ARG A 192 -29.57 1.10 10.69
C ARG A 192 -29.86 -0.22 9.98
N ASP A 193 -30.58 -0.16 8.87
CA ASP A 193 -30.88 -1.32 8.03
C ASP A 193 -29.60 -1.87 7.37
N LEU A 194 -28.74 -0.98 6.86
CA LEU A 194 -27.45 -1.38 6.30
C LEU A 194 -26.54 -2.03 7.35
N LEU A 195 -26.54 -1.51 8.58
CA LEU A 195 -25.77 -2.08 9.70
C LEU A 195 -26.26 -3.49 10.06
N SER A 196 -27.58 -3.71 10.14
CA SER A 196 -28.17 -5.00 10.48
C SER A 196 -27.98 -6.04 9.35
N GLU A 197 -28.09 -5.61 8.09
CA GLU A 197 -27.74 -6.42 6.93
C GLU A 197 -26.26 -6.80 6.93
N THR A 198 -25.38 -5.83 7.22
CA THR A 198 -23.93 -6.07 7.27
C THR A 198 -23.57 -7.02 8.42
N LYS A 199 -24.22 -6.89 9.59
CA LYS A 199 -24.08 -7.84 10.71
C LYS A 199 -24.46 -9.25 10.25
N SER A 200 -25.61 -9.41 9.60
CA SER A 200 -26.08 -10.70 9.08
C SER A 200 -25.13 -11.30 8.03
N LYS A 201 -24.56 -10.47 7.14
CA LYS A 201 -23.57 -10.90 6.15
C LYS A 201 -22.25 -11.33 6.80
N LEU A 202 -21.80 -10.59 7.82
CA LEU A 202 -20.60 -10.94 8.61
C LEU A 202 -20.80 -12.23 9.41
N GLU A 203 -21.99 -12.46 9.97
CA GLU A 203 -22.34 -13.71 10.67
C GLU A 203 -22.32 -14.91 9.72
N LYS A 204 -22.93 -14.79 8.52
CA LYS A 204 -22.86 -15.82 7.48
C LYS A 204 -21.42 -16.10 7.05
N ALA A 205 -20.62 -15.05 6.88
CA ALA A 205 -19.20 -15.20 6.55
C ALA A 205 -18.41 -15.88 7.66
N TYR A 206 -18.72 -15.58 8.93
CA TYR A 206 -18.10 -16.24 10.09
C TYR A 206 -18.50 -17.72 10.19
N ALA A 207 -19.76 -18.05 9.91
CA ALA A 207 -20.25 -19.43 9.93
C ALA A 207 -19.73 -20.28 8.75
N ALA A 208 -19.35 -19.66 7.64
CA ALA A 208 -18.76 -20.32 6.47
C ALA A 208 -17.26 -20.69 6.65
N TYR A 209 -16.68 -20.38 7.81
CA TYR A 209 -15.28 -20.64 8.16
C TYR A 209 -15.15 -21.78 9.15
#